data_AF-A0A0B3BB76-F1
#
_entry.id   AF-A0A0B3BB76-F1
#
_cell.length_a   1.000
_cell.length_b   1.000
_cell.length_c   1.000
_cell.angle_alpha   90.00
_cell.angle_beta   90.00
_cell.angle_gamma   90.00
#
_symmetry.space_group_name_H-M   'P 1'
#
loop_
_entity.id
_entity.type
_entity.pdbx_description
1 polymer ?
#
loop_
_entity_poly.entity_id
_entity_poly.type
_entity_poly.pdbx_seq_one_letter_code
_entity_poly.pdbx_strand_id
1 'polypeptide(L)'
;MNGITPVDEAQISAFLWKIANFVMDVGIVIAVIFIAVNGYRFYTSGHNPSRRTEAMMGLFWSILGGIVVVGAKFFAGVILGFKP
;
A
#
# COMPACT_ATOMS: atom_id res chain seq x y z
N MET A 1 12.74 -38.06 -16.96
CA MET A 1 11.87 -37.69 -15.82
C MET A 1 11.60 -36.21 -15.94
N ASN A 2 10.40 -35.83 -16.39
CA ASN A 2 10.07 -34.41 -16.62
C ASN A 2 10.12 -33.70 -15.26
N GLY A 3 11.03 -32.74 -15.09
CA GLY A 3 11.35 -32.03 -13.85
C GLY A 3 10.24 -31.10 -13.34
N ILE A 4 8.99 -31.58 -13.37
CA ILE A 4 7.82 -30.88 -12.86
C ILE A 4 7.64 -31.35 -11.42
N THR A 5 8.13 -30.54 -10.47
CA THR A 5 7.81 -30.71 -9.07
C THR A 5 6.36 -30.27 -8.83
N PRO A 6 5.52 -31.08 -8.17
CA PRO A 6 4.15 -30.67 -7.81
C PRO A 6 4.19 -29.39 -6.96
N VAL A 7 3.27 -28.46 -7.25
CA VAL A 7 3.09 -27.27 -6.43
C VAL A 7 2.17 -27.62 -5.28
N ASP A 8 2.68 -27.49 -4.05
CA ASP A 8 1.93 -27.72 -2.81
C ASP A 8 1.30 -26.41 -2.26
N GLU A 9 0.30 -26.54 -1.39
CA GLU A 9 -0.42 -25.42 -0.74
C GLU A 9 0.52 -24.46 -0.01
N ALA A 10 1.60 -25.00 0.59
CA ALA A 10 2.64 -24.22 1.26
C ALA A 10 3.38 -23.27 0.30
N GLN A 11 3.59 -23.67 -0.96
CA GLN A 11 4.29 -22.85 -1.94
C GLN A 11 3.40 -21.72 -2.46
N ILE A 12 2.11 -21.99 -2.64
CA ILE A 12 1.11 -20.99 -3.06
C ILE A 12 0.94 -19.93 -1.95
N SER A 13 0.76 -20.35 -0.70
CA SER A 13 0.65 -19.41 0.43
C SER A 13 1.91 -18.56 0.60
N ALA A 14 3.10 -19.16 0.51
CA ALA A 14 4.37 -18.42 0.57
C ALA A 14 4.51 -17.39 -0.56
N PHE A 15 4.07 -17.72 -1.77
CA PHE A 15 4.06 -16.80 -2.90
C PHE A 15 3.13 -15.60 -2.67
N LEU A 16 1.91 -15.85 -2.20
CA LEU A 16 0.94 -14.78 -1.90
C LEU A 16 1.43 -13.87 -0.77
N TRP A 17 2.09 -14.42 0.26
CA TRP A 17 2.74 -13.64 1.31
C TRP A 17 3.87 -12.75 0.79
N LYS A 18 4.67 -13.25 -0.16
CA LYS A 18 5.71 -12.44 -0.81
C LYS A 18 5.11 -11.25 -1.57
N ILE A 19 4.00 -11.46 -2.28
CA ILE A 19 3.28 -10.38 -2.96
C ILE A 19 2.75 -9.37 -1.94
N ALA A 20 2.11 -9.82 -0.87
CA ALA A 20 1.57 -8.93 0.17
C ALA A 20 2.66 -8.07 0.81
N ASN A 21 3.82 -8.66 1.13
CA ASN A 21 4.96 -7.92 1.66
C ASN A 21 5.52 -6.93 0.64
N PHE A 22 5.68 -7.32 -0.62
CA PHE A 22 6.14 -6.42 -1.68
C PHE A 22 5.21 -5.21 -1.86
N VAL A 23 3.89 -5.44 -1.87
CA VAL A 23 2.89 -4.37 -1.95
C VAL A 23 2.98 -3.44 -0.73
N MET A 24 3.24 -3.99 0.47
CA MET A 24 3.42 -3.17 1.66
C MET A 24 4.67 -2.31 1.59
N ASP A 25 5.82 -2.89 1.23
CA ASP A 25 7.10 -2.19 1.17
C ASP A 25 7.06 -1.05 0.15
N VAL A 26 6.53 -1.31 -1.05
CA VAL A 26 6.39 -0.29 -2.10
C VAL A 26 5.29 0.71 -1.76
N GLY A 27 4.15 0.22 -1.27
CA GLY A 27 2.98 1.05 -0.97
C GLY A 27 3.24 2.09 0.12
N ILE A 28 4.01 1.73 1.16
CA ILE A 28 4.35 2.67 2.24
C ILE A 28 5.23 3.80 1.70
N VAL A 29 6.23 3.48 0.88
CA VAL A 29 7.10 4.50 0.27
C VAL A 29 6.29 5.45 -0.59
N ILE A 30 5.39 4.91 -1.42
CA ILE A 30 4.50 5.70 -2.27
C ILE A 30 3.57 6.59 -1.42
N ALA A 31 2.97 6.06 -0.37
CA ALA A 31 2.09 6.82 0.52
C ALA A 31 2.83 8.01 1.16
N VAL A 32 4.06 7.80 1.65
CA VAL A 32 4.88 8.87 2.23
C VAL A 32 5.19 9.95 1.20
N ILE A 33 5.55 9.57 -0.02
CA ILE A 33 5.82 10.53 -1.11
C ILE A 33 4.56 11.37 -1.40
N PHE A 34 3.39 10.75 -1.53
CA PHE A 34 2.16 11.48 -1.81
C PHE A 34 1.74 12.39 -0.65
N ILE A 35 1.94 11.97 0.60
CA ILE A 35 1.74 12.83 1.77
C ILE A 35 2.66 14.05 1.69
N ALA A 36 3.96 13.84 1.40
CA ALA A 36 4.93 14.93 1.30
C ALA A 36 4.59 15.91 0.15
N VAL A 37 4.25 15.41 -1.03
CA VAL A 37 3.89 16.22 -2.19
C VAL A 37 2.63 17.04 -1.93
N ASN A 38 1.56 16.41 -1.41
CA ASN A 38 0.32 17.12 -1.11
C ASN A 38 0.47 18.06 0.09
N GLY A 39 1.32 17.73 1.06
CA GLY A 39 1.69 18.61 2.18
C GLY A 39 2.41 19.86 1.69
N TYR A 40 3.38 19.72 0.79
CA TYR A 40 4.05 20.84 0.14
C TYR A 40 3.07 21.69 -0.69
N ARG A 41 2.16 21.04 -1.43
CA ARG A 41 1.11 21.73 -2.18
C ARG A 41 0.15 22.52 -1.28
N PHE A 42 -0.16 21.98 -0.11
CA PHE A 42 -0.97 22.66 0.89
C PHE A 42 -0.23 23.88 1.45
N TYR A 43 1.04 23.72 1.81
CA TYR A 43 1.87 24.83 2.31
C TYR A 43 2.00 25.97 1.28
N THR A 44 2.22 25.64 0.02
CA THR A 44 2.38 26.62 -1.08
C THR A 44 1.07 27.20 -1.61
N SER A 45 -0.09 26.67 -1.19
CA SER A 45 -1.41 27.10 -1.70
C SER A 45 -1.78 28.54 -1.34
N GLY A 46 -1.20 29.11 -0.28
CA GLY A 46 -1.41 30.50 0.12
C GLY A 46 -2.88 30.85 0.31
N HIS A 47 -3.33 31.95 -0.32
CA HIS A 47 -4.72 32.43 -0.26
C HIS A 47 -5.60 31.88 -1.39
N ASN A 48 -5.14 30.91 -2.19
CA ASN A 48 -5.96 30.34 -3.25
C ASN A 48 -6.79 29.17 -2.69
N PRO A 49 -8.12 29.34 -2.50
CA PRO A 49 -8.96 28.32 -1.89
C PRO A 49 -9.05 27.04 -2.73
N SER A 50 -9.04 27.15 -4.05
CA SER A 50 -9.11 25.99 -4.95
C SER A 50 -7.88 25.10 -4.80
N ARG A 51 -6.67 25.68 -4.82
CA ARG A 51 -5.42 24.92 -4.62
C ARG A 51 -5.33 24.27 -3.24
N ARG A 52 -5.86 24.94 -2.22
CA ARG A 52 -5.91 24.42 -0.85
C ARG A 52 -6.83 23.21 -0.75
N THR A 53 -8.04 23.29 -1.33
CA THR A 53 -8.99 22.17 -1.38
C THR A 53 -8.39 20.97 -2.10
N GLU A 54 -7.74 21.17 -3.24
CA GLU A 54 -7.09 20.07 -3.96
C GLU A 54 -5.98 19.40 -3.14
N ALA A 55 -5.15 20.18 -2.45
CA ALA A 55 -4.10 19.62 -1.59
C ALA A 55 -4.68 18.84 -0.39
N MET A 56 -5.77 19.33 0.22
CA MET A 56 -6.45 18.62 1.30
C MET A 56 -7.08 17.31 0.82
N MET A 57 -7.73 17.31 -0.35
CA MET A 57 -8.25 16.09 -0.95
C MET A 57 -7.11 15.11 -1.27
N GLY A 58 -6.00 15.59 -1.81
CA GLY A 58 -4.82 14.78 -2.07
C GLY A 58 -4.24 14.16 -0.80
N LEU A 59 -4.14 14.92 0.30
CA LEU A 59 -3.72 14.39 1.61
C LEU A 59 -4.68 13.32 2.11
N PHE A 60 -6.00 13.54 2.02
CA PHE A 60 -7.00 12.56 2.42
C PHE A 60 -6.84 11.24 1.66
N TRP A 61 -6.70 11.28 0.33
CA TRP A 61 -6.46 10.10 -0.50
C TRP A 61 -5.13 9.42 -0.19
N SER A 62 -4.09 10.19 0.15
CA SER A 62 -2.78 9.64 0.53
C SER A 62 -2.86 8.85 1.84
N ILE A 63 -3.60 9.36 2.83
CA ILE A 63 -3.83 8.68 4.11
C ILE A 63 -4.67 7.41 3.89
N LEU A 64 -5.77 7.50 3.13
CA LEU A 64 -6.59 6.33 2.81
C LEU A 64 -5.78 5.24 2.09
N GLY A 65 -4.96 5.63 1.11
CA GLY A 65 -4.04 4.71 0.44
C GLY A 65 -3.08 4.03 1.43
N GLY A 66 -2.50 4.78 2.36
CA GLY A 66 -1.65 4.23 3.42
C GLY A 66 -2.37 3.20 4.29
N ILE A 67 -3.62 3.47 4.68
CA ILE A 67 -4.45 2.53 5.44
C ILE A 67 -4.68 1.23 4.65
N VAL A 68 -4.99 1.34 3.36
CA VAL A 68 -5.21 0.18 2.48
C VAL A 68 -3.93 -0.66 2.35
N VAL A 69 -2.77 -0.02 2.20
CA VAL A 69 -1.47 -0.70 2.10
C VAL A 69 -1.16 -1.48 3.39
N VAL A 70 -1.38 -0.87 4.56
CA VAL A 70 -1.23 -1.56 5.86
C VAL A 70 -2.22 -2.71 5.99
N GLY A 71 -3.43 -2.54 5.47
CA GLY A 71 -4.46 -3.57 5.41
C GLY A 71 -4.11 -4.78 4.54
N ALA A 72 -3.17 -4.67 3.60
CA ALA A 72 -2.83 -5.78 2.69
C ALA A 72 -2.36 -7.04 3.44
N LYS A 73 -1.54 -6.90 4.49
CA LYS A 73 -1.12 -8.04 5.32
C LYS A 73 -2.25 -8.60 6.19
N PHE A 74 -3.18 -7.74 6.61
CA PHE A 74 -4.38 -8.18 7.32
C PHE A 74 -5.23 -9.09 6.44
N PHE A 75 -5.53 -8.70 5.20
CA PHE A 75 -6.28 -9.54 4.27
C PHE A 75 -5.55 -10.82 3.89
N ALA A 76 -4.23 -10.76 3.67
CA ALA A 76 -3.43 -11.96 3.45
C ALA A 76 -3.49 -12.92 4.65
N GLY A 77 -3.46 -12.39 5.88
CA GLY A 77 -3.62 -13.16 7.11
C GLY A 77 -5.01 -13.77 7.29
N VAL A 78 -6.07 -13.06 6.91
CA VAL A 78 -7.46 -13.57 6.95
C VAL A 78 -7.64 -14.74 5.98
N ILE A 79 -7.03 -14.68 4.79
CA ILE A 79 -7.21 -15.70 3.73
C ILE A 79 -6.27 -16.89 3.94
N LEU A 80 -5.03 -16.66 4.34
CA LEU A 80 -3.96 -17.66 4.36
C LEU A 80 -3.55 -18.11 5.77
N GLY A 81 -4.16 -17.53 6.81
CA GLY A 81 -3.74 -17.67 8.20
C GLY A 81 -2.61 -16.69 8.55
N PHE A 82 -2.67 -16.09 9.74
CA PHE A 82 -1.66 -15.15 10.20
C PHE A 82 -0.29 -15.84 10.31
N LYS A 83 0.66 -15.38 9.50
CA LYS A 83 2.06 -15.76 9.62
C LYS A 83 2.71 -14.90 10.72
N PRO A 84 3.48 -15.48 11.66
CA PRO A 84 4.25 -14.72 12.63
C PRO A 84 5.25 -13.77 11.96
#